data_AF-A0A016QKB6-F1
#
_entry.id   AF-A0A016QKB6-F1
#
_cell.length_a   1.000
_cell.length_b   1.000
_cell.length_c   1.000
_cell.angle_alpha   90.00
_cell.angle_beta   90.00
_cell.angle_gamma   90.00
#
_symmetry.space_group_name_H-M   'P 1'
#
loop_
_entity.id
_entity.type
_entity.pdbx_description
1 polymer ?
#
loop_
_entity_poly.entity_id
_entity_poly.type
_entity_poly.pdbx_seq_one_letter_code
_entity_poly.pdbx_strand_id
1 'polypeptide(L)'
;MARERDRLAFLKQFPHDEPGVEGARFFAAYLDCLPPEAVCELVDTGFQRRAEERRAVLRRLKRDLEAGVTPRHERMLDDILERVPGLLYRQQEQAYLFLFELMDLLPKRHRQRTLALALGSSCRGQRERAYGPLLKAWDDRFSAALVHNMEVHGDFGAAAVAVECWPVEELSARRALIEPLVQGSKAFNQLYLHLASVNPAVIESLRMTHPVTYAVLLVRLGRALRPDEALAMYQANENPAVSYLWLWCFGRWAYGT
;
A
#
# COMPACT_ATOMS: atom_id res chain seq x y z
N MET A 1 -14.86 -27.80 27.00
CA MET A 1 -13.54 -28.45 27.10
C MET A 1 -13.42 -29.72 26.25
N ALA A 2 -13.98 -30.89 26.63
CA ALA A 2 -13.81 -32.14 25.85
C ALA A 2 -14.41 -32.05 24.44
N ARG A 3 -15.69 -31.67 24.31
CA ARG A 3 -16.37 -31.49 23.01
C ARG A 3 -15.72 -30.45 22.09
N GLU A 4 -15.05 -29.44 22.65
CA GLU A 4 -14.34 -28.41 21.86
C GLU A 4 -13.04 -28.95 21.29
N ARG A 5 -12.31 -29.76 22.05
CA ARG A 5 -11.11 -30.45 21.57
C ARG A 5 -11.45 -31.42 20.45
N ASP A 6 -12.57 -32.14 20.56
CA ASP A 6 -13.03 -33.07 19.52
C ASP A 6 -13.38 -32.33 18.22
N ARG A 7 -14.05 -31.17 18.31
CA ARG A 7 -14.36 -30.31 17.15
C ARG A 7 -13.11 -29.74 16.49
N LEU A 8 -12.16 -29.26 17.29
CA LEU A 8 -10.91 -28.72 16.78
C LEU A 8 -10.07 -29.81 16.10
N ALA A 9 -9.98 -31.00 16.70
CA ALA A 9 -9.30 -32.15 16.11
C ALA A 9 -9.94 -32.53 14.77
N PHE A 10 -11.28 -32.57 14.72
CA PHE A 10 -12.02 -32.80 13.49
C PHE A 10 -11.68 -31.76 12.39
N LEU A 11 -11.67 -30.46 12.72
CA LEU A 11 -11.34 -29.41 11.74
C LEU A 11 -9.85 -29.39 11.33
N LYS A 12 -8.95 -29.92 12.17
CA LYS A 12 -7.54 -30.14 11.82
C LYS A 12 -7.37 -31.32 10.85
N GLN A 13 -8.28 -32.28 10.88
CA GLN A 13 -8.29 -33.48 10.03
C GLN A 13 -9.42 -33.45 8.98
N PHE A 14 -10.02 -32.28 8.73
CA PHE A 14 -11.24 -32.19 7.94
C PHE A 14 -11.04 -32.86 6.58
N PRO A 15 -11.80 -33.92 6.26
CA PRO A 15 -11.51 -34.78 5.13
C PRO A 15 -11.57 -33.97 3.84
N HIS A 16 -10.51 -34.12 3.05
CA HIS A 16 -10.32 -33.40 1.80
C HIS A 16 -11.16 -33.99 0.65
N ASP A 17 -11.91 -35.06 0.91
CA ASP A 17 -12.52 -35.89 -0.12
C ASP A 17 -13.90 -35.40 -0.62
N GLU A 18 -14.45 -34.34 -0.02
CA GLU A 18 -15.58 -33.58 -0.60
C GLU A 18 -15.07 -32.28 -1.26
N PRO A 19 -14.58 -32.33 -2.51
CA PRO A 19 -14.24 -31.12 -3.25
C PRO A 19 -15.52 -30.35 -3.60
N GLY A 20 -15.65 -29.11 -3.13
CA GLY A 20 -16.73 -28.23 -3.58
C GLY A 20 -17.16 -27.15 -2.58
N VAL A 21 -18.14 -26.37 -3.01
CA VAL A 21 -18.75 -25.27 -2.23
C VAL A 21 -19.41 -25.79 -0.95
N GLU A 22 -19.93 -27.01 -0.94
CA GLU A 22 -20.61 -27.60 0.21
C GLU A 22 -19.65 -27.95 1.36
N GLY A 23 -18.53 -28.61 1.08
CA GLY A 23 -17.49 -28.88 2.08
C GLY A 23 -16.97 -27.60 2.75
N ALA A 24 -16.77 -26.53 1.95
CA ALA A 24 -16.38 -25.23 2.49
C ALA A 24 -17.45 -24.57 3.39
N ARG A 25 -18.74 -24.77 3.07
CA ARG A 25 -19.86 -24.30 3.90
C ARG A 25 -19.93 -25.06 5.23
N PHE A 26 -19.79 -26.39 5.19
CA PHE A 26 -19.75 -27.21 6.40
C PHE A 26 -18.56 -26.80 7.28
N PHE A 27 -17.37 -26.67 6.70
CA PHE A 27 -16.19 -26.21 7.42
C PHE A 27 -16.43 -24.86 8.12
N ALA A 28 -17.00 -23.88 7.41
CA ALA A 28 -17.31 -22.57 7.97
C ALA A 28 -18.36 -22.63 9.10
N ALA A 29 -19.37 -23.48 8.98
CA ALA A 29 -20.39 -23.65 10.01
C ALA A 29 -19.80 -24.25 11.31
N TYR A 30 -18.94 -25.26 11.19
CA TYR A 30 -18.23 -25.83 12.35
C TYR A 30 -17.25 -24.84 12.97
N LEU A 31 -16.54 -24.07 12.14
CA LEU A 31 -15.63 -23.02 12.57
C LEU A 31 -16.35 -21.96 13.42
N ASP A 32 -17.58 -21.58 13.05
CA ASP A 32 -18.36 -20.58 13.78
C ASP A 32 -18.80 -21.03 15.18
N CYS A 33 -18.78 -22.33 15.43
CA CYS A 33 -19.05 -22.93 16.74
C CYS A 33 -17.81 -23.06 17.63
N LEU A 34 -16.64 -22.61 17.18
CA LEU A 34 -15.41 -22.63 17.97
C LEU A 34 -15.21 -21.31 18.74
N PRO A 35 -14.58 -21.39 19.93
CA PRO A 35 -14.11 -20.19 20.61
C PRO A 35 -12.91 -19.57 19.87
N PRO A 36 -12.67 -18.24 20.00
CA PRO A 36 -11.60 -17.54 19.27
C PRO A 36 -10.22 -18.17 19.43
N GLU A 37 -9.92 -18.72 20.61
CA GLU A 37 -8.64 -19.37 20.89
C GLU A 37 -8.43 -20.63 20.03
N ALA A 38 -9.49 -21.40 19.78
CA ALA A 38 -9.42 -22.58 18.93
C ALA A 38 -9.35 -22.18 17.44
N VAL A 39 -9.95 -21.06 17.04
CA VAL A 39 -9.80 -20.51 15.68
C VAL A 39 -8.35 -20.12 15.40
N CYS A 40 -7.67 -19.50 16.39
CA CYS A 40 -6.24 -19.18 16.27
C CYS A 40 -5.39 -20.43 15.96
N GLU A 41 -5.70 -21.57 16.57
CA GLU A 41 -5.01 -22.84 16.32
C GLU A 41 -5.30 -23.46 14.94
N LEU A 42 -6.35 -23.01 14.25
CA LEU A 42 -6.67 -23.42 12.89
C LEU A 42 -5.95 -22.60 11.83
N VAL A 43 -5.29 -21.50 12.22
CA VAL A 43 -4.45 -20.76 11.28
C VAL A 43 -3.27 -21.61 10.89
N ASP A 44 -3.28 -21.95 9.63
CA ASP A 44 -2.22 -22.71 9.02
C ASP A 44 -1.04 -21.78 8.70
N THR A 45 -0.08 -21.77 9.61
CA THR A 45 1.16 -21.01 9.50
C THR A 45 2.10 -21.54 8.41
N GLY A 46 1.87 -22.75 7.90
CA GLY A 46 2.55 -23.30 6.72
C GLY A 46 1.81 -23.03 5.40
N PHE A 47 0.59 -22.47 5.48
CA PHE A 47 -0.27 -22.13 4.35
C PHE A 47 -0.48 -23.28 3.34
N GLN A 48 -0.51 -24.53 3.81
CA GLN A 48 -0.77 -25.76 3.08
C GLN A 48 -2.26 -26.11 2.87
N ARG A 49 -3.18 -25.55 3.68
CA ARG A 49 -4.63 -25.75 3.60
C ARG A 49 -5.21 -25.29 2.26
N ARG A 50 -6.47 -25.67 1.98
CA ARG A 50 -7.19 -25.16 0.80
C ARG A 50 -7.53 -23.68 0.92
N ALA A 51 -7.69 -23.00 -0.21
CA ALA A 51 -7.94 -21.57 -0.24
C ALA A 51 -9.28 -21.19 0.41
N GLU A 52 -10.30 -22.03 0.23
CA GLU A 52 -11.63 -21.87 0.79
C GLU A 52 -11.62 -21.95 2.32
N GLU A 53 -10.89 -22.93 2.88
CA GLU A 53 -10.70 -23.09 4.32
C GLU A 53 -9.96 -21.88 4.91
N ARG A 54 -8.85 -21.46 4.29
CA ARG A 54 -8.10 -20.28 4.73
C ARG A 54 -8.99 -19.03 4.72
N ARG A 55 -9.82 -18.85 3.69
CA ARG A 55 -10.78 -17.73 3.63
C ARG A 55 -11.85 -17.82 4.72
N ALA A 56 -12.34 -19.02 5.05
CA ALA A 56 -13.28 -19.21 6.15
C ALA A 56 -12.63 -18.83 7.50
N VAL A 57 -11.42 -19.33 7.77
CA VAL A 57 -10.63 -18.98 8.96
C VAL A 57 -10.38 -17.48 9.03
N LEU A 58 -9.93 -16.86 7.93
CA LEU A 58 -9.69 -15.42 7.85
C LEU A 58 -10.95 -14.59 8.15
N ARG A 59 -12.10 -14.94 7.55
CA ARG A 59 -13.38 -14.24 7.82
C ARG A 59 -13.81 -14.37 9.27
N ARG A 60 -13.58 -15.54 9.89
CA ARG A 60 -13.86 -15.73 11.32
C ARG A 60 -12.92 -14.88 12.18
N LEU A 61 -11.63 -14.91 11.91
CA LEU A 61 -10.63 -14.11 12.65
C LEU A 61 -10.86 -12.61 12.54
N LYS A 62 -11.31 -12.11 11.39
CA LYS A 62 -11.70 -10.68 11.26
C LYS A 62 -12.77 -10.31 12.30
N ARG A 63 -13.84 -11.10 12.39
CA ARG A 63 -14.89 -10.89 13.41
C ARG A 63 -14.36 -10.98 14.83
N ASP A 64 -13.50 -11.95 15.12
CA ASP A 64 -12.92 -12.10 16.46
C ASP A 64 -12.01 -10.91 16.82
N LEU A 65 -11.20 -10.41 15.89
CA LEU A 65 -10.35 -9.23 16.09
C LEU A 65 -11.15 -7.93 16.21
N GLU A 66 -12.23 -7.77 15.43
CA GLU A 66 -13.17 -6.65 15.53
C GLU A 66 -13.85 -6.61 16.90
N ALA A 67 -14.18 -7.78 17.47
CA ALA A 67 -14.75 -7.89 18.80
C ALA A 67 -13.73 -7.64 19.92
N GLY A 68 -12.45 -7.97 19.69
CA GLY A 68 -11.37 -7.65 20.60
C GLY A 68 -10.11 -8.49 20.37
N VAL A 69 -8.95 -7.83 20.43
CA VAL A 69 -7.65 -8.52 20.39
C VAL A 69 -7.40 -9.23 21.72
N THR A 70 -6.96 -10.49 21.67
CA THR A 70 -6.63 -11.30 22.84
C THR A 70 -5.16 -11.71 22.80
N PRO A 71 -4.56 -12.15 23.93
CA PRO A 71 -3.19 -12.67 23.94
C PRO A 71 -2.98 -13.92 23.06
N ARG A 72 -4.06 -14.60 22.64
CA ARG A 72 -3.99 -15.72 21.70
C ARG A 72 -3.89 -15.24 20.26
N HIS A 73 -4.63 -14.19 19.90
CA HIS A 73 -4.47 -13.51 18.62
C HIS A 73 -3.03 -13.00 18.44
N GLU A 74 -2.47 -12.33 19.45
CA GLU A 74 -1.10 -11.80 19.38
C GLU A 74 -0.05 -12.88 19.19
N ARG A 75 -0.15 -14.00 19.93
CA ARG A 75 0.75 -15.15 19.77
C ARG A 75 0.66 -15.76 18.38
N MET A 76 -0.54 -15.98 17.87
CA MET A 76 -0.77 -16.48 16.52
C MET A 76 -0.12 -15.57 15.47
N LEU A 77 -0.27 -14.25 15.62
CA LEU A 77 0.35 -13.28 14.70
C LEU A 77 1.88 -13.29 14.81
N ASP A 78 2.43 -13.39 16.02
CA ASP A 78 3.87 -13.52 16.24
C ASP A 78 4.42 -14.79 15.56
N ASP A 79 3.75 -15.93 15.73
CA ASP A 79 4.13 -17.21 15.10
C ASP A 79 4.13 -17.12 13.56
N ILE A 80 3.12 -16.45 12.97
CA ILE A 80 3.08 -16.24 11.52
C ILE A 80 4.27 -15.39 11.09
N LEU A 81 4.46 -14.23 11.71
CA LEU A 81 5.51 -13.26 11.34
C LEU A 81 6.92 -13.84 11.47
N GLU A 82 7.16 -14.70 12.45
CA GLU A 82 8.44 -15.40 12.63
C GLU A 82 8.69 -16.46 11.55
N ARG A 83 7.63 -17.11 11.06
CA ARG A 83 7.75 -18.16 10.04
C ARG A 83 7.85 -17.62 8.63
N VAL A 84 7.24 -16.48 8.31
CA VAL A 84 7.19 -15.92 6.94
C VAL A 84 8.56 -15.95 6.24
N PRO A 85 9.67 -15.49 6.84
CA PRO A 85 10.96 -15.47 6.15
C PRO A 85 11.46 -16.85 5.68
N GLY A 86 11.07 -17.93 6.37
CA GLY A 86 11.46 -19.31 6.05
C GLY A 86 10.50 -20.07 5.12
N LEU A 87 9.37 -19.48 4.74
CA LEU A 87 8.39 -20.10 3.86
C LEU A 87 8.85 -20.09 2.39
N LEU A 88 8.34 -21.03 1.58
CA LEU A 88 8.53 -20.99 0.12
C LEU A 88 7.79 -19.78 -0.48
N TYR A 89 8.24 -19.29 -1.64
CA TYR A 89 7.70 -18.09 -2.29
C TYR A 89 6.15 -18.03 -2.33
N ARG A 90 5.49 -19.11 -2.77
CA ARG A 90 4.01 -19.17 -2.83
C ARG A 90 3.35 -19.10 -1.45
N GLN A 91 3.98 -19.69 -0.44
CA GLN A 91 3.49 -19.65 0.94
C GLN A 91 3.71 -18.28 1.58
N GLN A 92 4.86 -17.65 1.30
CA GLN A 92 5.12 -16.26 1.69
C GLN A 92 4.05 -15.33 1.13
N GLU A 93 3.73 -15.46 -0.15
CA GLU A 93 2.68 -14.64 -0.75
C GLU A 93 1.32 -14.82 -0.07
N GLN A 94 0.94 -16.05 0.24
CA GLN A 94 -0.31 -16.32 0.96
C GLN A 94 -0.28 -15.77 2.39
N ALA A 95 0.87 -15.85 3.07
CA ALA A 95 1.05 -15.29 4.40
C ALA A 95 0.92 -13.76 4.40
N TYR A 96 1.58 -13.07 3.45
CA TYR A 96 1.42 -11.63 3.30
C TYR A 96 -0.01 -11.25 2.97
N LEU A 97 -0.67 -11.93 2.02
CA LEU A 97 -2.08 -11.68 1.71
C LEU A 97 -2.96 -11.82 2.95
N PHE A 98 -2.75 -12.88 3.74
CA PHE A 98 -3.47 -13.08 4.99
C PHE A 98 -3.24 -11.94 6.00
N LEU A 99 -1.99 -11.52 6.20
CA LEU A 99 -1.64 -10.43 7.11
C LEU A 99 -2.18 -9.07 6.62
N PHE A 100 -2.12 -8.80 5.32
CA PHE A 100 -2.63 -7.56 4.72
C PHE A 100 -4.16 -7.48 4.78
N GLU A 101 -4.86 -8.60 4.63
CA GLU A 101 -6.32 -8.68 4.82
C GLU A 101 -6.75 -8.35 6.25
N LEU A 102 -5.86 -8.57 7.24
CA LEU A 102 -6.09 -8.23 8.64
C LEU A 102 -5.54 -6.86 9.03
N MET A 103 -4.83 -6.16 8.14
CA MET A 103 -3.95 -5.04 8.47
C MET A 103 -4.61 -3.98 9.35
N ASP A 104 -5.83 -3.55 9.01
CA ASP A 104 -6.54 -2.49 9.74
C ASP A 104 -6.98 -2.93 11.16
N LEU A 105 -7.08 -4.24 11.40
CA LEU A 105 -7.46 -4.86 12.67
C LEU A 105 -6.27 -5.27 13.54
N LEU A 106 -5.06 -5.27 12.99
CA LEU A 106 -3.86 -5.70 13.72
C LEU A 106 -3.46 -4.67 14.78
N PRO A 107 -2.93 -5.12 15.94
CA PRO A 107 -2.24 -4.24 16.88
C PRO A 107 -1.09 -3.49 16.21
N LYS A 108 -0.78 -2.28 16.70
CA LYS A 108 0.26 -1.40 16.12
C LYS A 108 1.60 -2.13 15.92
N ARG A 109 2.03 -2.91 16.90
CA ARG A 109 3.28 -3.70 16.83
C ARG A 109 3.27 -4.68 15.66
N HIS A 110 2.19 -5.44 15.49
CA HIS A 110 2.06 -6.42 14.40
C HIS A 110 1.94 -5.74 13.04
N ARG A 111 1.20 -4.63 12.92
CA ARG A 111 1.20 -3.81 11.68
C ARG A 111 2.60 -3.40 11.28
N GLN A 112 3.36 -2.84 12.23
CA GLN A 112 4.72 -2.38 11.96
C GLN A 112 5.64 -3.52 11.54
N ARG A 113 5.54 -4.69 12.18
CA ARG A 113 6.31 -5.89 11.78
C ARG A 113 5.93 -6.39 10.40
N THR A 114 4.63 -6.46 10.08
CA THR A 114 4.15 -6.85 8.74
C THR A 114 4.69 -5.92 7.66
N LEU A 115 4.62 -4.60 7.89
CA LEU A 115 5.16 -3.60 6.97
C LEU A 115 6.68 -3.74 6.80
N ALA A 116 7.42 -3.89 7.90
CA ALA A 116 8.88 -4.06 7.85
C ALA A 116 9.28 -5.29 7.01
N LEU A 117 8.62 -6.42 7.23
CA LEU A 117 8.87 -7.64 6.46
C LEU A 117 8.51 -7.47 4.97
N ALA A 118 7.35 -6.87 4.67
CA ALA A 118 6.90 -6.69 3.31
C ALA A 118 7.78 -5.71 2.53
N LEU A 119 8.17 -4.58 3.14
CA LEU A 119 9.05 -3.58 2.54
C LEU A 119 10.47 -4.11 2.33
N GLY A 120 10.97 -4.98 3.21
CA GLY A 120 12.27 -5.64 3.08
C GLY A 120 12.26 -6.86 2.15
N SER A 121 11.13 -7.18 1.53
CA SER A 121 11.02 -8.32 0.61
C SER A 121 11.66 -8.00 -0.75
N SER A 122 12.38 -8.96 -1.31
CA SER A 122 12.85 -8.88 -2.70
C SER A 122 11.70 -8.98 -3.73
N CYS A 123 10.52 -9.43 -3.30
CA CYS A 123 9.35 -9.53 -4.15
C CYS A 123 8.61 -8.19 -4.27
N ARG A 124 8.59 -7.64 -5.50
CA ARG A 124 7.89 -6.39 -5.84
C ARG A 124 6.44 -6.36 -5.37
N GLY A 125 5.68 -7.45 -5.59
CA GLY A 125 4.26 -7.51 -5.22
C GLY A 125 4.02 -7.36 -3.71
N GLN A 126 4.95 -7.78 -2.85
CA GLN A 126 4.82 -7.59 -1.41
C GLN A 126 5.13 -6.15 -0.99
N ARG A 127 6.16 -5.55 -1.58
CA ARG A 127 6.47 -4.13 -1.36
C ARG A 127 5.33 -3.23 -1.81
N GLU A 128 4.78 -3.48 -3.01
CA GLU A 128 3.64 -2.72 -3.54
C GLU A 128 2.41 -2.77 -2.64
N ARG A 129 2.09 -3.94 -2.08
CA ARG A 129 0.99 -4.10 -1.11
C ARG A 129 1.24 -3.35 0.19
N ALA A 130 2.49 -3.12 0.58
CA ALA A 130 2.86 -2.41 1.81
C ALA A 130 2.67 -0.89 1.71
N TYR A 131 2.84 -0.30 0.52
CA TYR A 131 2.81 1.16 0.37
C TYR A 131 1.46 1.80 0.70
N GLY A 132 0.35 1.15 0.33
CA GLY A 132 -0.99 1.65 0.63
C GLY A 132 -1.28 1.76 2.14
N PRO A 133 -1.12 0.67 2.91
CA PRO A 133 -1.24 0.73 4.36
C PRO A 133 -0.21 1.64 5.04
N LEU A 134 1.02 1.72 4.52
CA LEU A 134 2.04 2.63 5.03
C LEU A 134 1.62 4.10 4.88
N LEU A 135 0.98 4.46 3.77
CA LEU A 135 0.44 5.81 3.55
C LEU A 135 -0.63 6.19 4.59
N LYS A 136 -1.49 5.26 4.97
CA LYS A 136 -2.56 5.48 5.96
C LYS A 136 -2.04 5.68 7.38
N ALA A 137 -0.90 5.07 7.71
CA ALA A 137 -0.34 5.02 9.04
C ALA A 137 1.18 5.22 9.00
N TRP A 138 1.60 6.36 8.46
CA TRP A 138 3.01 6.71 8.29
C TRP A 138 3.78 6.69 9.62
N ASP A 139 5.02 6.20 9.56
CA ASP A 139 5.96 6.18 10.68
C ASP A 139 7.38 6.30 10.13
N ASP A 140 8.12 7.31 10.58
CA ASP A 140 9.45 7.67 10.04
C ASP A 140 10.48 6.54 10.12
N ARG A 141 10.24 5.51 10.94
CA ARG A 141 11.09 4.30 10.98
C ARG A 141 11.20 3.61 9.62
N PHE A 142 10.23 3.79 8.72
CA PHE A 142 10.21 3.16 7.41
C PHE A 142 10.96 3.97 6.34
N SER A 143 11.43 5.19 6.66
CA SER A 143 12.15 6.04 5.70
C SER A 143 13.36 5.36 5.08
N ALA A 144 14.18 4.65 5.89
CA ALA A 144 15.33 3.92 5.38
C ALA A 144 14.94 2.80 4.39
N ALA A 145 13.83 2.10 4.64
CA ALA A 145 13.32 1.07 3.74
C ALA A 145 12.80 1.68 2.43
N LEU A 146 12.15 2.86 2.46
CA LEU A 146 11.73 3.55 1.25
C LEU A 146 12.92 3.99 0.39
N VAL A 147 13.96 4.57 1.02
CA VAL A 147 15.20 4.93 0.33
C VAL A 147 15.80 3.72 -0.35
N HIS A 148 15.98 2.62 0.40
CA HIS A 148 16.50 1.37 -0.14
C HIS A 148 15.68 0.86 -1.33
N ASN A 149 14.36 0.86 -1.23
CA ASN A 149 13.48 0.37 -2.30
C ASN A 149 13.52 1.27 -3.55
N MET A 150 13.69 2.59 -3.38
CA MET A 150 13.91 3.49 -4.52
C MET A 150 15.27 3.24 -5.19
N GLU A 151 16.34 3.13 -4.41
CA GLU A 151 17.70 2.99 -4.92
C GLU A 151 17.95 1.62 -5.56
N VAL A 152 17.49 0.54 -4.92
CA VAL A 152 17.79 -0.83 -5.34
C VAL A 152 16.76 -1.36 -6.33
N HIS A 153 15.50 -0.96 -6.20
CA HIS A 153 14.42 -1.52 -7.00
C HIS A 153 13.75 -0.51 -7.95
N GLY A 154 14.02 0.79 -7.81
CA GLY A 154 13.34 1.82 -8.60
C GLY A 154 11.84 1.86 -8.32
N ASP A 155 11.42 1.54 -7.09
CA ASP A 155 10.01 1.38 -6.74
C ASP A 155 9.27 2.73 -6.77
N PHE A 156 8.39 2.93 -7.77
CA PHE A 156 7.48 4.08 -7.85
C PHE A 156 6.65 4.25 -6.58
N GLY A 157 6.14 3.15 -6.00
CA GLY A 157 5.31 3.19 -4.81
C GLY A 157 6.06 3.73 -3.58
N ALA A 158 7.36 3.44 -3.45
CA ALA A 158 8.19 4.02 -2.40
C ALA A 158 8.36 5.53 -2.58
N ALA A 159 8.63 5.97 -3.81
CA ALA A 159 8.75 7.38 -4.15
C ALA A 159 7.43 8.15 -3.94
N ALA A 160 6.30 7.55 -4.31
CA ALA A 160 4.98 8.16 -4.09
C ALA A 160 4.65 8.32 -2.60
N VAL A 161 4.96 7.31 -1.76
CA VAL A 161 4.80 7.43 -0.31
C VAL A 161 5.72 8.52 0.26
N ALA A 162 6.99 8.55 -0.19
CA ALA A 162 7.93 9.58 0.22
C ALA A 162 7.41 10.99 -0.09
N VAL A 163 6.91 11.23 -1.31
CA VAL A 163 6.33 12.52 -1.71
C VAL A 163 5.19 12.98 -0.80
N GLU A 164 4.31 12.06 -0.37
CA GLU A 164 3.16 12.41 0.46
C GLU A 164 3.54 12.61 1.94
N CYS A 165 4.50 11.83 2.45
CA CYS A 165 4.74 11.73 3.89
C CYS A 165 6.00 12.47 4.38
N TRP A 166 7.01 12.67 3.54
CA TRP A 166 8.26 13.30 3.98
C TRP A 166 8.13 14.82 4.11
N PRO A 167 8.86 15.42 5.08
CA PRO A 167 8.95 16.87 5.16
C PRO A 167 9.67 17.43 3.92
N VAL A 168 9.39 18.70 3.60
CA VAL A 168 9.86 19.34 2.35
C VAL A 168 11.39 19.36 2.27
N GLU A 169 12.08 19.47 3.40
CA GLU A 169 13.54 19.44 3.50
C GLU A 169 14.10 18.10 3.01
N GLU A 170 13.48 16.99 3.39
CA GLU A 170 13.88 15.64 2.97
C GLU A 170 13.59 15.41 1.49
N LEU A 171 12.44 15.91 0.99
CA LEU A 171 12.10 15.90 -0.44
C LEU A 171 13.10 16.69 -1.27
N SER A 172 13.51 17.88 -0.78
CA SER A 172 14.51 18.70 -1.46
C SER A 172 15.86 18.03 -1.51
N ALA A 173 16.30 17.42 -0.39
CA ALA A 173 17.58 16.73 -0.31
C ALA A 173 17.66 15.49 -1.22
N ARG A 174 16.52 14.79 -1.45
CA ARG A 174 16.46 13.56 -2.25
C ARG A 174 15.76 13.72 -3.59
N ARG A 175 15.53 14.96 -4.04
CA ARG A 175 14.81 15.23 -5.30
C ARG A 175 15.35 14.43 -6.48
N ALA A 176 16.68 14.39 -6.64
CA ALA A 176 17.32 13.67 -7.74
C ALA A 176 17.03 12.15 -7.75
N LEU A 177 16.77 11.55 -6.59
CA LEU A 177 16.38 10.14 -6.46
C LEU A 177 14.87 9.96 -6.75
N ILE A 178 14.03 10.86 -6.24
CA ILE A 178 12.56 10.73 -6.29
C ILE A 178 12.02 11.09 -7.68
N GLU A 179 12.49 12.20 -8.25
CA GLU A 179 11.91 12.85 -9.42
C GLU A 179 11.81 11.92 -10.65
N PRO A 180 12.87 11.17 -11.03
CA PRO A 180 12.80 10.27 -12.18
C PRO A 180 11.78 9.14 -12.00
N LEU A 181 11.54 8.72 -10.75
CA LEU A 181 10.62 7.61 -10.44
C LEU A 181 9.17 8.04 -10.55
N VAL A 182 8.85 9.29 -10.20
CA VAL A 182 7.46 9.78 -10.18
C VAL A 182 7.06 10.53 -11.44
N GLN A 183 7.97 10.79 -12.38
CA GLN A 183 7.73 11.58 -13.58
C GLN A 183 6.46 11.15 -14.35
N GLY A 184 5.66 12.13 -14.76
CA GLY A 184 4.41 11.88 -15.49
C GLY A 184 3.24 11.40 -14.62
N SER A 185 3.42 11.27 -13.31
CA SER A 185 2.35 10.87 -12.37
C SER A 185 1.81 12.06 -11.55
N LYS A 186 0.72 11.82 -10.81
CA LYS A 186 0.20 12.77 -9.81
C LYS A 186 1.24 13.09 -8.72
N ALA A 187 2.08 12.11 -8.34
CA ALA A 187 3.12 12.30 -7.33
C ALA A 187 4.20 13.29 -7.81
N PHE A 188 4.49 13.36 -9.11
CA PHE A 188 5.38 14.39 -9.64
C PHE A 188 4.84 15.80 -9.40
N ASN A 189 3.55 16.01 -9.66
CA ASN A 189 2.93 17.31 -9.41
C ASN A 189 2.92 17.63 -7.90
N GLN A 190 2.65 16.64 -7.04
CA GLN A 190 2.69 16.82 -5.59
C GLN A 190 4.10 17.18 -5.10
N LEU A 191 5.13 16.49 -5.58
CA LEU A 191 6.53 16.80 -5.26
C LEU A 191 6.84 18.28 -5.50
N TYR A 192 6.52 18.79 -6.68
CA TYR A 192 6.79 20.19 -7.00
C TYR A 192 5.89 21.17 -6.26
N LEU A 193 4.64 20.82 -5.92
CA LEU A 193 3.80 21.65 -5.04
C LEU A 193 4.41 21.76 -3.63
N HIS A 194 4.91 20.66 -3.08
CA HIS A 194 5.60 20.65 -1.79
C HIS A 194 6.87 21.50 -1.84
N LEU A 195 7.73 21.30 -2.83
CA LEU A 195 8.95 22.09 -2.98
C LEU A 195 8.67 23.58 -3.21
N ALA A 196 7.65 23.91 -3.99
CA ALA A 196 7.26 25.29 -4.29
C ALA A 196 6.71 26.04 -3.07
N SER A 197 6.21 25.32 -2.05
CA SER A 197 5.72 25.92 -0.81
C SER A 197 6.85 26.61 -0.01
N VAL A 198 8.09 26.15 -0.16
CA VAL A 198 9.28 26.72 0.49
C VAL A 198 10.13 27.52 -0.51
N ASN A 199 10.31 27.02 -1.73
CA ASN A 199 11.05 27.69 -2.78
C ASN A 199 10.23 27.76 -4.07
N PRO A 200 9.43 28.82 -4.28
CA PRO A 200 8.58 28.91 -5.46
C PRO A 200 9.34 28.94 -6.79
N ALA A 201 10.63 29.29 -6.80
CA ALA A 201 11.44 29.31 -8.04
C ALA A 201 11.77 27.90 -8.53
N VAL A 202 11.58 26.86 -7.71
CA VAL A 202 11.85 25.46 -8.09
C VAL A 202 11.05 25.00 -9.30
N ILE A 203 9.86 25.57 -9.51
CA ILE A 203 8.99 25.21 -10.64
C ILE A 203 9.54 25.75 -11.96
N GLU A 204 10.37 26.80 -11.95
CA GLU A 204 10.92 27.38 -13.17
C GLU A 204 11.81 26.37 -13.92
N SER A 205 12.40 25.39 -13.21
CA SER A 205 13.15 24.31 -13.87
C SER A 205 12.27 23.44 -14.77
N LEU A 206 10.95 23.39 -14.53
CA LEU A 206 9.99 22.63 -15.33
C LEU A 206 9.58 23.34 -16.61
N ARG A 207 9.81 24.64 -16.72
CA ARG A 207 9.30 25.48 -17.81
C ARG A 207 9.67 24.96 -19.19
N MET A 208 10.90 24.47 -19.34
CA MET A 208 11.42 23.95 -20.61
C MET A 208 11.32 22.42 -20.71
N THR A 209 11.43 21.70 -19.59
CA THR A 209 11.48 20.22 -19.58
C THR A 209 10.10 19.58 -19.51
N HIS A 210 9.17 20.21 -18.76
CA HIS A 210 7.80 19.74 -18.55
C HIS A 210 6.81 20.91 -18.62
N PRO A 211 6.68 21.57 -19.79
CA PRO A 211 5.90 22.81 -19.94
C PRO A 211 4.42 22.67 -19.58
N VAL A 212 3.81 21.52 -19.86
CA VAL A 212 2.42 21.22 -19.48
C VAL A 212 2.29 21.15 -17.95
N THR A 213 3.19 20.42 -17.29
CA THR A 213 3.20 20.31 -15.83
C THR A 213 3.46 21.66 -15.18
N TYR A 214 4.41 22.43 -15.71
CA TYR A 214 4.71 23.79 -15.26
C TYR A 214 3.44 24.67 -15.30
N ALA A 215 2.71 24.69 -16.42
CA ALA A 215 1.46 25.45 -16.54
C ALA A 215 0.41 25.00 -15.50
N VAL A 216 0.21 23.69 -15.32
CA VAL A 216 -0.73 23.15 -14.32
C VAL A 216 -0.33 23.57 -12.90
N LEU A 217 0.96 23.56 -12.58
CA LEU A 217 1.45 23.98 -11.26
C LEU A 217 1.27 25.47 -11.03
N LEU A 218 1.52 26.32 -12.03
CA LEU A 218 1.26 27.76 -11.92
C LEU A 218 -0.20 28.05 -11.57
N VAL A 219 -1.14 27.41 -12.27
CA VAL A 219 -2.58 27.54 -11.97
C VAL A 219 -2.88 27.13 -10.52
N ARG A 220 -2.33 26.00 -10.05
CA ARG A 220 -2.56 25.52 -8.68
C ARG A 220 -1.95 26.43 -7.61
N LEU A 221 -0.90 27.15 -7.95
CA LEU A 221 -0.25 28.14 -7.09
C LEU A 221 -0.88 29.54 -7.19
N GLY A 222 -1.99 29.70 -7.93
CA GLY A 222 -2.65 30.99 -8.13
C GLY A 222 -1.84 31.96 -8.99
N ARG A 223 -0.96 31.46 -9.85
CA ARG A 223 -0.11 32.24 -10.76
C ARG A 223 -0.59 32.10 -12.19
N ALA A 224 -0.41 33.17 -12.96
CA ALA A 224 -0.80 33.22 -14.37
C ALA A 224 0.41 33.43 -15.27
N LEU A 225 0.41 32.75 -16.42
CA LEU A 225 1.24 33.13 -17.55
C LEU A 225 0.61 34.30 -18.28
N ARG A 226 1.46 35.10 -18.95
CA ARG A 226 0.97 36.09 -19.91
C ARG A 226 0.30 35.37 -21.09
N PRO A 227 -0.78 35.91 -21.70
CA PRO A 227 -1.49 35.26 -22.79
C PRO A 227 -0.59 34.81 -23.95
N ASP A 228 0.31 35.69 -24.41
CA ASP A 228 1.22 35.40 -25.52
C ASP A 228 2.19 34.27 -25.19
N GLU A 229 2.67 34.25 -23.94
CA GLU A 229 3.59 33.25 -23.42
C GLU A 229 2.92 31.89 -23.29
N ALA A 230 1.69 31.86 -22.78
CA ALA A 230 0.89 30.65 -22.67
C ALA A 230 0.54 30.07 -24.06
N LEU A 231 0.19 30.93 -25.03
CA LEU A 231 -0.08 30.51 -26.41
C LEU A 231 1.17 29.93 -27.08
N ALA A 232 2.32 30.58 -26.92
CA ALA A 232 3.58 30.07 -27.46
C ALA A 232 3.95 28.70 -26.84
N MET A 233 3.76 28.52 -25.54
CA MET A 233 4.00 27.24 -24.86
C MET A 233 3.05 26.14 -25.35
N TYR A 234 1.77 26.46 -25.56
CA TYR A 234 0.79 25.52 -26.12
C TYR A 234 1.19 25.07 -27.53
N GLN A 235 1.49 26.01 -28.43
CA GLN A 235 1.86 25.72 -29.81
C GLN A 235 3.15 24.89 -29.91
N ALA A 236 4.13 25.17 -29.05
CA ALA A 236 5.37 24.39 -28.99
C ALA A 236 5.18 22.97 -28.44
N ASN A 237 4.05 22.67 -27.79
CA ASN A 237 3.76 21.40 -27.14
C ASN A 237 2.41 20.82 -27.61
N GLU A 238 2.12 20.99 -28.90
CA GLU A 238 0.87 20.52 -29.49
C GLU A 238 0.81 18.99 -29.48
N ASN A 239 0.22 18.46 -28.42
CA ASN A 239 -0.01 17.04 -28.23
C ASN A 239 -1.49 16.84 -27.85
N PRO A 240 -2.29 16.17 -28.71
CA PRO A 240 -3.70 15.92 -28.47
C PRO A 240 -3.98 15.22 -27.14
N ALA A 241 -3.05 14.41 -26.62
CA ALA A 241 -3.21 13.68 -25.37
C ALA A 241 -3.18 14.58 -24.12
N VAL A 242 -2.71 15.83 -24.24
CA VAL A 242 -2.59 16.78 -23.11
C VAL A 242 -3.21 18.15 -23.40
N SER A 243 -3.84 18.33 -24.58
CA SER A 243 -4.51 19.57 -24.99
C SER A 243 -5.60 20.00 -24.00
N TYR A 244 -6.30 19.04 -23.39
CA TYR A 244 -7.31 19.32 -22.36
C TYR A 244 -6.73 20.01 -21.11
N LEU A 245 -5.47 19.72 -20.74
CA LEU A 245 -4.81 20.37 -19.61
C LEU A 245 -4.49 21.83 -19.92
N TRP A 246 -4.10 22.12 -21.16
CA TRP A 246 -3.90 23.50 -21.62
C TRP A 246 -5.20 24.29 -21.63
N LEU A 247 -6.27 23.73 -22.20
CA LEU A 247 -7.60 24.34 -22.17
C LEU A 247 -8.07 24.61 -20.74
N TRP A 248 -7.84 23.65 -19.84
CA TRP A 248 -8.12 23.84 -18.42
C TRP A 248 -7.31 25.00 -17.82
N CYS A 249 -5.99 25.08 -18.09
CA CYS A 249 -5.16 26.19 -17.60
C CYS A 249 -5.64 27.55 -18.13
N PHE A 250 -5.92 27.66 -19.43
CA PHE A 250 -6.45 28.88 -20.05
C PHE A 250 -7.77 29.31 -19.42
N GLY A 251 -8.70 28.37 -19.23
CA GLY A 251 -9.97 28.64 -18.54
C GLY A 251 -9.74 29.13 -17.11
N ARG A 252 -8.82 28.51 -16.37
CA ARG A 252 -8.50 28.94 -15.00
C ARG A 252 -7.87 30.32 -14.94
N TRP A 253 -7.02 30.71 -15.89
CA TRP A 253 -6.44 32.05 -15.94
C TRP A 253 -7.44 33.13 -16.40
N ALA A 254 -8.36 32.79 -17.31
CA ALA A 254 -9.36 33.73 -17.82
C ALA A 254 -10.47 34.04 -16.81
N TYR A 255 -10.82 33.07 -15.95
CA TYR A 255 -11.98 33.16 -15.04
C TYR A 255 -11.62 33.00 -13.55
N GLY A 256 -10.34 32.83 -13.22
CA GLY A 256 -9.87 32.50 -11.89
C GLY A 256 -8.65 33.31 -11.48
N THR A 257 -8.92 34.54 -11.06
CA THR A 257 -8.13 35.31 -10.08
C THR A 257 -9.07 35.89 -9.07
#